data_AF-A0A3B9L3U2-F1
#
_entry.id   AF-A0A3B9L3U2-F1
#
_cell.length_a   1.000
_cell.length_b   1.000
_cell.length_c   1.000
_cell.angle_alpha   90.00
_cell.angle_beta   90.00
_cell.angle_gamma   90.00
#
_symmetry.space_group_name_H-M   'P 1'
#
loop_
_entity.id
_entity.type
_entity.pdbx_description
1 polymer ?
#
loop_
_entity_poly.entity_id
_entity_poly.type
_entity_poly.pdbx_seq_one_letter_code
_entity_poly.pdbx_strand_id
1 'polypeptide(L)' 'MAKLYFSYAAMNAGKSTILLQAAYNYRERGMEVLLLTSALYKDDEDGHISSRIGIGADAVL' A
#
# COMPACT_ATOMS: atom_id res chain seq x y z
N MET A 1 8.93 11.50 -14.75
CA MET A 1 8.46 12.69 -14.00
C MET A 1 7.88 12.22 -12.67
N ALA A 2 8.23 12.90 -11.59
CA ALA A 2 7.62 12.66 -10.28
C ALA A 2 6.15 13.12 -10.28
N LYS A 3 5.28 12.37 -9.60
CA LYS A 3 3.86 12.67 -9.44
C LYS A 3 3.43 12.31 -8.02
N LEU A 4 2.54 13.11 -7.45
CA LEU A 4 1.88 12.81 -6.18
C LEU A 4 0.41 12.51 -6.43
N TYR A 5 -0.03 11.34 -5.98
CA TYR A 5 -1.43 10.93 -6.01
C TYR A 5 -1.94 10.85 -4.58
N PHE A 6 -3.05 11.53 -4.30
CA PHE A 6 -3.72 11.47 -3.01
C PHE A 6 -5.07 10.78 -3.16
N SER A 7 -5.25 9.64 -2.48
CA SER A 7 -6.50 8.89 -2.47
C SER A 7 -7.15 8.97 -1.09
N TYR A 8 -8.34 9.57 -1.02
CA TYR A 8 -9.18 9.60 0.17
C TYR A 8 -10.60 9.15 -0.20
N ALA A 9 -11.23 8.40 0.69
CA ALA A 9 -12.57 7.87 0.50
C ALA A 9 -13.05 7.25 1.82
N ALA A 10 -14.34 6.91 1.89
CA ALA A 10 -14.91 6.12 2.98
C ALA A 10 -14.21 4.77 3.17
N MET A 11 -14.44 4.12 4.32
CA MET A 11 -14.00 2.74 4.53
C MET A 11 -14.66 1.80 3.51
N ASN A 12 -14.00 0.71 3.15
CA ASN A 12 -14.41 -0.25 2.13
C ASN A 12 -14.43 0.26 0.67
N ALA A 13 -13.93 1.46 0.39
CA ALA A 13 -13.82 2.01 -0.97
C ALA A 13 -12.59 1.50 -1.78
N GLY A 14 -11.89 0.47 -1.31
CA GLY A 14 -10.75 -0.12 -2.05
C GLY A 14 -9.43 0.66 -2.02
N LYS A 15 -9.24 1.62 -1.10
CA LYS A 15 -8.00 2.43 -0.99
C LYS A 15 -6.72 1.59 -0.96
N SER A 16 -6.64 0.62 -0.05
CA SER A 16 -5.47 -0.27 0.06
C SER A 16 -5.29 -1.14 -1.18
N THR A 17 -6.39 -1.60 -1.79
CA THR A 17 -6.34 -2.39 -3.03
C THR A 17 -5.66 -1.62 -4.16
N ILE A 18 -6.06 -0.36 -4.38
CA ILE A 18 -5.49 0.49 -5.44
C ILE A 18 -4.01 0.76 -5.17
N LEU A 19 -3.63 1.04 -3.92
CA LEU A 19 -2.23 1.24 -3.52
C LEU A 19 -1.38 0.00 -3.82
N LEU A 20 -1.84 -1.17 -3.38
CA LEU A 20 -1.12 -2.45 -3.56
C LEU A 20 -1.03 -2.84 -5.03
N GLN A 21 -2.08 -2.58 -5.83
CA GLN A 21 -2.05 -2.80 -7.27
C GLN A 21 -1.05 -1.87 -7.97
N ALA A 22 -0.97 -0.59 -7.56
CA ALA A 22 0.03 0.33 -8.11
C ALA A 22 1.45 -0.14 -7.79
N ALA A 23 1.71 -0.58 -6.55
CA ALA A 23 3.00 -1.15 -6.15
C ALA A 23 3.35 -2.40 -6.97
N TYR A 24 2.41 -3.32 -7.17
CA TYR A 24 2.58 -4.49 -8.03
C TYR A 24 2.96 -4.07 -9.46
N ASN A 25 2.20 -3.15 -10.07
CA ASN A 25 2.43 -2.69 -11.43
C ASN A 25 3.81 -2.03 -11.61
N TYR A 26 4.31 -1.33 -10.60
CA TYR A 26 5.66 -0.75 -10.64
C TYR A 26 6.74 -1.84 -10.60
N ARG A 27 6.59 -2.85 -9.74
CA ARG A 27 7.51 -3.99 -9.66
C ARG A 27 7.54 -4.79 -10.97
N GLU A 28 6.39 -5.03 -11.59
CA GLU A 28 6.31 -5.69 -12.90
C GLU A 28 7.06 -4.94 -14.01
N ARG A 29 7.28 -3.64 -13.83
CA ARG A 29 8.04 -2.79 -14.75
C ARG A 29 9.52 -2.68 -14.37
N GLY A 30 10.00 -3.48 -13.42
CA GLY A 30 11.37 -3.48 -12.91
C GLY A 30 11.71 -2.30 -12.02
N MET A 31 10.71 -1.62 -11.44
CA MET A 31 10.92 -0.49 -10.55
C MET A 31 10.94 -0.93 -9.09
N GLU A 32 11.82 -0.34 -8.30
CA GLU A 32 11.82 -0.50 -6.85
C GLU A 32 10.66 0.28 -6.22
N VAL A 33 10.03 -0.33 -5.20
CA VAL A 33 8.87 0.24 -4.52
C VAL A 33 9.07 0.15 -3.02
N LEU A 34 9.00 1.29 -2.35
CA LEU A 34 8.90 1.41 -0.90
C LEU A 34 7.44 1.61 -0.51
N LEU A 35 6.92 0.72 0.34
CA LEU A 35 5.63 0.87 0.99
C LEU A 35 5.84 1.34 2.42
N LEU A 36 5.03 2.30 2.85
CA LEU A 36 5.07 2.87 4.19
C LEU A 36 3.68 2.75 4.83
N THR A 37 3.62 2.47 6.12
CA THR A 37 2.38 2.47 6.90
C THR A 37 2.56 3.23 8.20
N SER A 38 1.45 3.59 8.86
CA SER A 38 1.51 4.26 10.16
C SER A 38 1.67 3.23 11.28
N ALA A 39 2.48 3.56 12.28
CA ALA A 39 2.59 2.79 13.53
C ALA A 39 1.26 2.60 14.27
N LEU A 40 0.22 3.39 13.95
CA LEU A 40 -1.14 3.19 14.48
C LEU A 40 -1.82 1.92 13.94
N TYR A 41 -1.34 1.36 12.82
CA TYR A 41 -1.93 0.21 12.14
C TYR A 41 -0.99 -1.00 12.10
N LYS A 42 0.06 -1.03 12.93
CA LYS A 42 0.97 -2.17 12.99
C LYS A 42 0.37 -3.28 13.86
N ASP A 43 0.39 -4.51 13.36
CA ASP A 43 0.01 -5.70 14.12
C ASP A 43 1.25 -6.35 14.79
N ASP A 44 2.48 -6.04 14.35
CA ASP A 44 3.76 -6.57 14.87
C ASP A 44 4.88 -5.48 14.87
N GLU A 45 6.15 -5.84 15.12
CA GLU A 45 7.31 -4.95 15.00
C GLU A 45 7.48 -4.39 13.58
N ASP A 46 7.09 -5.17 12.56
CA ASP A 46 7.10 -4.78 11.14
C ASP A 46 5.72 -4.26 10.67
N GLY A 47 5.74 -3.34 9.70
CA GLY A 47 4.51 -2.78 9.13
C GLY A 47 3.90 -3.69 8.06
N HIS A 48 2.56 -3.70 7.97
CA HIS A 48 1.85 -4.45 6.94
C HIS A 48 0.66 -3.64 6.40
N ILE A 49 0.44 -3.69 5.08
CA ILE A 49 -0.73 -3.08 4.42
C ILE A 49 -1.57 -4.20 3.85
N SER A 50 -2.79 -4.36 4.37
CA SER A 50 -3.77 -5.32 3.89
C SER A 50 -4.98 -4.64 3.24
N SER A 51 -5.63 -5.36 2.32
CA SER A 51 -6.91 -4.99 1.73
C SER A 51 -8.00 -5.98 2.13
N ARG A 52 -9.26 -5.54 2.09
CA ARG A 52 -10.42 -6.39 2.42
C ARG A 52 -10.69 -7.51 1.40
N ILE A 53 -10.05 -7.47 0.23
CA ILE A 53 -10.17 -8.51 -0.80
C ILE A 53 -9.06 -9.57 -0.71
N GLY A 54 -8.25 -9.55 0.36
CA GLY A 54 -7.27 -10.60 0.65
C GLY A 54 -5.88 -10.40 0.05
N ILE A 55 -5.59 -9.26 -0.58
CA ILE A 55 -4.22 -8.92 -0.99
C ILE A 55 -3.55 -8.05 0.08
N GLY A 56 -2.25 -8.25 0.30
CA GLY A 56 -1.44 -7.50 1.26
C GLY A 56 0.04 -7.51 0.88
N ALA A 57 0.82 -6.64 1.52
CA ALA A 57 2.27 -6.56 1.37
C ALA A 57 2.91 -5.94 2.61
N ASP A 58 4.17 -6.30 2.85
CA ASP A 58 4.97 -5.71 3.93
C ASP A 58 5.28 -4.25 3.63
N ALA A 59 5.39 -3.47 4.70
CA ALA A 59 5.63 -2.05 4.66
C ALA A 59 6.58 -1.63 5.77
N VAL A 60 7.34 -0.58 5.52
CA VAL A 60 8.18 0.06 6.52
C VAL A 60 7.31 0.99 7.38
N LEU A 61 7.64 1.10 8.66
CA LEU A 61 6.98 2.02 9.60
C LEU A 61 7.47 3.47 9.43
#